data_AF-A0A1F6CBF6-F1
#
_entry.id   AF-A0A1F6CBF6-F1
#
_cell.length_a   1.000
_cell.length_b   1.000
_cell.length_c   1.000
_cell.angle_alpha   90.00
_cell.angle_beta   90.00
_cell.angle_gamma   90.00
#
_symmetry.space_group_name_H-M   'P 1'
#
loop_
_entity.id
_entity.type
_entity.pdbx_description
1 polymer ?
#
loop_
_entity_poly.entity_id
_entity_poly.type
_entity_poly.pdbx_seq_one_letter_code
_entity_poly.pdbx_strand_id
1 'polypeptide(L)'
;MHRSNAFRLRRLLPTCKILRDGALDSRVRVEEIAGLVENGTIAGGMRPKLAAAADALADGATSAHVLNGMKPDTLLLEVFRREGCGTMIGR
;
A
#
# COMPACT_ATOMS: atom_id res chain seq x y z
N MET A 1 -3.60 -18.59 -32.66
CA MET A 1 -4.53 -19.21 -31.69
C MET A 1 -3.76 -20.03 -30.65
N HIS A 2 -3.30 -19.41 -29.57
CA HIS A 2 -3.36 -19.95 -28.20
C HIS A 2 -3.00 -18.81 -27.24
N ARG A 3 -3.94 -18.52 -26.36
CA ARG A 3 -3.99 -17.40 -25.42
C ARG A 3 -3.31 -17.78 -24.09
N SER A 4 -2.82 -16.75 -23.40
CA SER A 4 -2.90 -16.57 -21.92
C SER A 4 -2.13 -17.57 -21.03
N ASN A 5 -1.43 -17.20 -19.96
CA ASN A 5 -1.23 -15.95 -19.24
C ASN A 5 0.15 -16.06 -18.58
N ALA A 6 1.07 -15.17 -18.88
CA ALA A 6 2.26 -15.01 -18.06
C ALA A 6 1.80 -14.57 -16.67
N PHE A 7 1.84 -15.51 -15.70
CA PHE A 7 1.61 -15.25 -14.29
C PHE A 7 2.71 -14.29 -13.82
N ARG A 8 2.48 -12.99 -14.04
CA ARG A 8 3.41 -11.91 -13.72
C ARG A 8 3.35 -11.75 -12.21
N LEU A 9 4.11 -12.57 -11.49
CA LEU A 9 4.25 -12.51 -10.05
C LEU A 9 4.97 -11.19 -9.68
N ARG A 10 4.22 -10.07 -9.62
CA ARG A 10 4.69 -8.83 -9.00
C ARG A 10 4.90 -9.15 -7.53
N ARG A 11 6.17 -9.26 -7.13
CA ARG A 11 6.63 -9.62 -5.78
C ARG A 11 5.84 -8.85 -4.70
N LEU A 12 5.17 -9.60 -3.83
CA LEU A 12 4.87 -9.17 -2.47
C LEU A 12 6.21 -8.92 -1.77
N LEU A 13 6.59 -7.66 -1.63
CA LEU A 13 7.68 -7.33 -0.74
C LEU A 13 7.13 -7.39 0.70
N PRO A 14 7.87 -7.92 1.68
CA PRO A 14 7.56 -7.78 3.11
C PRO A 14 7.68 -6.32 3.60
N THR A 15 7.85 -5.38 2.67
CA THR A 15 7.95 -3.94 2.92
C THR A 15 6.59 -3.30 2.77
N CYS A 16 6.24 -2.38 3.66
CA CYS A 16 4.95 -1.69 3.64
C CYS A 16 4.71 -0.79 2.43
N LYS A 17 5.63 -0.69 1.46
CA LYS A 17 5.54 0.17 0.26
C LYS A 17 4.91 -0.57 -0.93
N ILE A 18 4.19 0.18 -1.77
CA ILE A 18 3.51 -0.36 -2.95
C ILE A 18 4.46 -0.31 -4.15
N LEU A 19 4.61 -1.41 -4.88
CA LEU A 19 5.52 -1.47 -6.03
C LEU A 19 4.79 -1.03 -7.31
N ARG A 20 5.12 0.15 -7.82
CA ARG A 20 4.62 0.69 -9.09
C ARG A 20 5.77 0.84 -10.08
N ASP A 21 5.65 0.20 -11.24
CA ASP A 21 6.61 0.30 -12.36
C ASP A 21 8.09 0.11 -11.99
N GLY A 22 8.36 -0.74 -10.99
CA GLY A 22 9.71 -1.02 -10.49
C GLY A 22 10.18 -0.10 -9.36
N ALA A 23 9.40 0.92 -9.00
CA ALA A 23 9.67 1.83 -7.89
C ALA A 23 8.75 1.57 -6.68
N LEU A 24 9.28 1.79 -5.48
CA LEU A 24 8.50 1.71 -4.24
C LEU A 24 7.83 3.04 -3.96
N ASP A 25 6.51 3.06 -4.15
CA ASP A 25 5.67 4.20 -3.81
C ASP A 25 5.31 4.15 -2.31
N SER A 26 5.40 5.32 -1.69
CA SER A 26 5.10 5.53 -0.28
C SER A 26 3.78 6.27 -0.10
N ARG A 27 3.14 6.71 -1.18
CA ARG A 27 1.86 7.44 -1.15
C ARG A 27 0.90 6.83 -2.16
N VAL A 28 -0.34 6.62 -1.74
CA VAL A 28 -1.41 6.13 -2.63
C VAL A 28 -2.69 6.88 -2.31
N ARG A 29 -3.47 7.20 -3.34
CA ARG A 29 -4.80 7.78 -3.15
C ARG A 29 -5.83 6.67 -3.01
N VAL A 30 -6.88 6.92 -2.23
CA VAL A 30 -7.91 5.91 -1.95
C VAL A 30 -8.58 5.39 -3.23
N GLU A 31 -8.73 6.24 -4.25
CA GLU A 31 -9.33 5.88 -5.54
C GLU A 31 -8.47 4.90 -6.33
N GLU A 32 -7.16 4.93 -6.13
CA GLU A 32 -6.21 4.04 -6.83
C GLU A 32 -6.18 2.64 -6.23
N ILE A 33 -6.64 2.46 -4.98
CA ILE A 33 -6.58 1.18 -4.27
C ILE A 33 -7.33 0.10 -5.03
N ALA A 34 -8.54 0.40 -5.53
CA ALA A 34 -9.35 -0.57 -6.28
C ALA A 34 -8.59 -1.08 -7.52
N GLY A 35 -8.02 -0.18 -8.32
CA GLY A 35 -7.23 -0.55 -9.50
C GLY A 35 -5.95 -1.31 -9.15
N LEU A 36 -5.31 -1.00 -8.02
CA LEU A 36 -4.13 -1.71 -7.51
C LEU A 36 -4.44 -3.11 -6.95
N VAL A 37 -5.69 -3.35 -6.51
CA VAL A 37 -6.17 -4.69 -6.14
C VAL A 37 -6.48 -5.50 -7.40
N GLU A 38 -7.19 -4.91 -8.37
CA GLU A 38 -7.55 -5.58 -9.62
C GLU A 38 -6.32 -5.97 -10.45
N ASN A 39 -5.31 -5.09 -10.50
CA ASN A 39 -4.06 -5.37 -11.23
C ASN A 39 -3.11 -6.35 -10.52
N GLY A 40 -3.50 -6.84 -9.33
CA GLY A 40 -2.74 -7.82 -8.54
C GLY A 40 -1.51 -7.26 -7.82
N THR A 41 -1.31 -5.94 -7.79
CA THR A 41 -0.21 -5.29 -7.05
C THR A 41 -0.42 -5.41 -5.54
N ILE A 42 -1.67 -5.29 -5.08
CA ILE A 42 -2.05 -5.54 -3.69
C ILE A 42 -2.62 -6.95 -3.59
N ALA A 43 -1.98 -7.79 -2.79
CA ALA A 43 -2.41 -9.16 -2.56
C ALA A 43 -2.35 -9.57 -1.09
N GLY A 44 -2.99 -10.69 -0.77
CA GLY A 44 -2.94 -11.32 0.55
C GLY A 44 -3.43 -10.42 1.68
N GLY A 45 -2.65 -10.39 2.77
CA GLY A 45 -2.98 -9.66 3.99
C GLY A 45 -2.94 -8.13 3.88
N MET A 46 -2.51 -7.57 2.73
CA MET A 46 -2.53 -6.12 2.53
C MET A 46 -3.95 -5.61 2.18
N ARG A 47 -4.81 -6.44 1.57
CA ARG A 47 -6.20 -6.08 1.25
C ARG A 47 -7.01 -5.63 2.49
N PRO A 48 -7.09 -6.40 3.59
CA PRO A 48 -7.84 -5.96 4.77
C PRO A 48 -7.24 -4.71 5.43
N LYS A 49 -5.92 -4.49 5.31
CA LYS A 49 -5.26 -3.29 5.86
C LYS A 49 -5.63 -2.04 5.08
N LEU A 50 -5.67 -2.14 3.75
CA LEU A 50 -6.04 -1.04 2.89
C LEU A 50 -7.56 -0.76 2.94
N ALA A 51 -8.38 -1.80 3.09
CA ALA A 51 -9.81 -1.64 3.33
C ALA A 51 -10.07 -0.84 4.62
N ALA A 52 -9.47 -1.25 5.75
CA ALA A 52 -9.60 -0.52 7.02
C ALA A 52 -9.09 0.93 6.93
N ALA A 53 -8.03 1.17 6.15
CA ALA A 53 -7.54 2.52 5.92
C ALA A 53 -8.50 3.36 5.07
N ALA A 54 -9.13 2.76 4.05
CA ALA A 54 -10.15 3.43 3.25
C ALA A 54 -11.39 3.75 4.10
N ASP A 55 -11.82 2.84 4.97
CA ASP A 55 -12.93 3.06 5.91
C ASP A 55 -12.61 4.23 6.85
N ALA A 56 -11.41 4.28 7.43
CA ALA A 56 -10.97 5.39 8.28
C ALA A 56 -11.00 6.75 7.54
N LEU A 57 -10.62 6.78 6.27
CA LEU A 57 -10.72 7.98 5.44
C LEU A 57 -12.18 8.36 5.18
N ALA A 58 -13.06 7.39 4.92
CA ALA A 58 -14.49 7.61 4.76
C ALA A 58 -15.11 8.23 6.02
N ASP A 59 -14.68 7.77 7.20
CA ASP A 59 -15.11 8.26 8.52
C ASP A 59 -14.54 9.63 8.91
N GLY A 60 -13.75 10.27 8.04
CA GLY A 60 -13.29 11.64 8.19
C GLY A 60 -11.81 11.80 8.52
N ALA A 61 -11.03 10.73 8.57
CA ALA A 61 -9.58 10.86 8.68
C ALA A 61 -9.00 11.59 7.46
N THR A 62 -7.97 12.42 7.68
CA THR A 62 -7.28 13.15 6.61
C THR A 62 -6.32 12.25 5.83
N SER A 63 -5.63 11.36 6.53
CA SER A 63 -4.72 10.36 5.98
C SER A 63 -4.69 9.13 6.88
N ALA A 64 -4.33 7.99 6.31
CA ALA A 64 -4.09 6.75 7.04
C ALA A 64 -2.69 6.22 6.70
N HIS A 65 -1.96 5.68 7.67
CA HIS A 65 -0.57 5.23 7.47
C HIS A 65 -0.45 3.74 7.81
N VAL A 66 0.06 2.95 6.86
CA VAL A 66 0.31 1.52 7.03
C VAL A 66 1.78 1.29 7.31
N LEU A 67 2.07 0.81 8.53
CA LEU A 67 3.42 0.67 9.07
C LEU A 67 3.83 -0.80 9.30
N ASN A 68 5.15 -1.04 9.33
CA ASN A 68 5.72 -2.34 9.71
C ASN A 68 6.05 -2.36 11.20
N GLY A 69 5.18 -2.99 12.01
CA GLY A 69 5.39 -3.09 13.46
C GLY A 69 6.61 -3.92 13.89
N MET A 70 7.25 -4.68 13.00
CA MET A 70 8.45 -5.45 13.33
C MET A 70 9.73 -4.61 13.32
N LYS A 71 9.70 -3.40 12.75
CA LYS A 71 10.85 -2.51 12.72
C LYS A 71 10.79 -1.55 13.91
N PRO A 72 11.88 -1.41 14.69
CA PRO A 72 11.93 -0.46 15.79
C PRO A 72 11.75 0.98 15.27
N ASP A 73 11.17 1.83 16.11
CA ASP A 73 10.99 3.27 15.87
C ASP A 73 10.18 3.64 14.61
N THR A 74 9.51 2.69 13.96
CA THR A 74 8.75 2.91 12.72
C THR A 74 7.70 4.01 12.87
N LEU A 75 7.02 4.07 14.02
CA LEU A 75 6.03 5.13 14.29
C LEU A 75 6.69 6.51 14.33
N LEU A 76 7.82 6.64 15.03
CA LEU A 76 8.55 7.91 15.14
C LEU A 76 9.12 8.31 13.77
N LEU A 77 9.73 7.38 13.05
CA LEU A 77 10.27 7.63 11.72
C LEU A 77 9.18 8.06 10.74
N GLU A 78 7.96 7.53 10.86
CA GLU A 78 6.84 7.96 10.04
C GLU A 78 6.46 9.42 10.29
N VAL A 79 6.37 9.82 11.56
CA VAL A 79 5.96 11.18 11.94
C VAL A 79 7.05 12.21 11.62
N PHE A 80 8.32 11.85 11.85
CA PHE A 80 9.44 12.80 11.75
C PHE A 80 10.14 12.81 10.39
N ARG A 81 9.83 11.89 9.46
CA ARG A 81 10.39 11.90 8.10
C ARG A 81 9.37 12.30 7.05
N ARG A 82 9.75 13.25 6.20
CA ARG A 82 8.93 13.76 5.10
C ARG A 82 8.49 12.69 4.09
N GLU A 83 9.33 11.68 3.89
CA GLU A 83 9.09 10.58 2.94
C GLU A 83 8.27 9.44 3.54
N GLY A 84 8.18 9.35 4.87
CA GLY A 84 7.61 8.20 5.56
C GLY A 84 8.44 6.91 5.36
N CYS A 85 8.30 5.99 6.29
CA CYS A 85 8.86 4.64 6.20
C CYS A 85 7.81 3.59 5.77
N GLY A 86 6.52 3.92 5.91
CA GLY A 86 5.38 3.11 5.49
C GLY A 86 4.76 3.52 4.15
N THR A 87 3.48 3.16 4.01
CA THR A 87 2.60 3.70 2.95
C THR A 87 1.57 4.61 3.57
N MET A 88 1.55 5.86 3.11
CA MET A 88 0.51 6.82 3.42
C MET A 88 -0.61 6.73 2.39
N ILE A 89 -1.84 6.69 2.87
CA ILE A 89 -3.05 6.66 2.08
C ILE A 89 -3.77 7.98 2.32
N GLY A 90 -4.02 8.71 1.24
CA GLY A 90 -4.75 9.98 1.27
C GLY A 90 -6.02 9.92 0.44
N ARG A 91 -6.81 10.99 0.56
CA ARG A 91 -7.80 11.39 -0.45
C ARG A 91 -7.10 12.02 -1.67
#